data_AF-A0A2N1D5X1-F1
#
_entry.id   AF-A0A2N1D5X1-F1
#
_cell.length_a   1.000
_cell.length_b   1.000
_cell.length_c   1.000
_cell.angle_alpha   90.00
_cell.angle_beta   90.00
_cell.angle_gamma   90.00
#
_symmetry.space_group_name_H-M   'P 1'
#
loop_
_entity.id
_entity.type
_entity.pdbx_description
1 polymer ?
#
loop_
_entity_poly.entity_id
_entity_poly.type
_entity_poly.pdbx_seq_one_letter_code
_entity_poly.pdbx_strand_id
1 'polypeptide(L)'
;MTIGNNIVNDKKLLFESVLIKHIAKHDDFMNDYDRLALYLSADSGKNIDGRKITYMSRGEAYAKKWLILCLLKTALVYGWLPNTPEDWMHIIWTLTGKRQSVYGGDNTLIYEKLADMSGKPECVFEQKYAEMLQESQYGEPK
;
A
#
# COMPACT_ATOMS: atom_id res chain seq x y z
N MET A 1 -5.64 15.78 -40.30
CA MET A 1 -4.84 15.91 -39.07
C MET A 1 -5.39 14.94 -38.05
N THR A 2 -4.72 13.81 -37.88
CA THR A 2 -5.17 12.73 -37.00
C THR A 2 -4.90 13.17 -35.56
N ILE A 3 -5.97 13.36 -34.78
CA ILE A 3 -5.88 13.59 -33.34
C ILE A 3 -5.32 12.29 -32.76
N GLY A 4 -4.05 12.33 -32.36
CA GLY A 4 -3.43 11.23 -31.65
C GLY A 4 -4.21 10.99 -30.37
N ASN A 5 -4.88 9.83 -30.29
CA ASN A 5 -5.40 9.31 -29.05
C ASN A 5 -4.22 9.21 -28.07
N ASN A 6 -4.10 10.19 -27.17
CA ASN A 6 -3.36 10.01 -25.94
C ASN A 6 -4.12 8.94 -25.15
N ILE A 7 -3.80 7.69 -25.44
CA ILE A 7 -4.02 6.60 -24.51
C ILE A 7 -3.12 6.94 -23.32
N VAL A 8 -3.65 7.74 -22.40
CA VAL A 8 -3.17 7.72 -21.02
C VAL A 8 -3.42 6.27 -20.61
N ASN A 9 -2.40 5.43 -20.80
CA ASN A 9 -2.38 4.11 -20.20
C ASN A 9 -2.53 4.40 -18.70
N ASP A 10 -3.74 4.20 -18.18
CA ASP A 10 -4.00 4.07 -16.76
C ASP A 10 -3.23 2.83 -16.31
N LYS A 11 -1.91 3.01 -16.15
CA LYS A 11 -1.04 2.03 -15.52
C LYS A 11 -1.60 1.90 -14.12
N LYS A 12 -2.33 0.80 -13.90
CA LYS A 12 -2.81 0.37 -12.60
C LYS A 12 -1.67 0.59 -11.60
N LEU A 13 -1.85 1.54 -10.69
CA LEU A 13 -0.82 1.88 -9.72
C LEU A 13 -0.53 0.62 -8.90
N LEU A 14 0.71 0.17 -8.91
CA LEU A 14 1.12 -0.98 -8.11
C LEU A 14 1.03 -0.60 -6.62
N PHE A 15 0.68 -1.56 -5.78
CA PHE A 15 0.49 -1.32 -4.35
C PHE A 15 1.76 -0.79 -3.68
N GLU A 16 2.91 -1.35 -4.00
CA GLU A 16 4.21 -0.85 -3.56
C GLU A 16 4.45 0.61 -4.01
N SER A 17 3.95 1.02 -5.18
CA SER A 17 4.08 2.40 -5.65
C SER A 17 3.28 3.36 -4.76
N VAL A 18 2.09 2.96 -4.32
CA VAL A 18 1.26 3.74 -3.38
C VAL A 18 2.00 3.92 -2.06
N LEU A 19 2.50 2.82 -1.48
CA LEU A 19 3.22 2.84 -0.21
C LEU A 19 4.49 3.70 -0.29
N ILE A 20 5.31 3.50 -1.33
CA ILE A 20 6.55 4.28 -1.52
C ILE A 20 6.25 5.76 -1.67
N LYS A 21 5.23 6.14 -2.47
CA LYS A 21 4.86 7.55 -2.65
C LYS A 21 4.33 8.20 -1.38
N HIS A 22 3.68 7.44 -0.50
CA HIS A 22 3.27 7.95 0.81
C HIS A 22 4.49 8.19 1.70
N ILE A 23 5.33 7.16 1.88
CA ILE A 23 6.50 7.21 2.76
C ILE A 23 7.49 8.30 2.31
N ALA A 24 7.80 8.35 1.02
CA ALA A 24 8.82 9.25 0.48
C ALA A 24 8.49 10.74 0.69
N LYS A 25 7.22 11.11 0.89
CA LYS A 25 6.82 12.48 1.19
C LYS A 25 7.09 12.90 2.63
N HIS A 26 7.35 11.97 3.54
CA HIS A 26 7.66 12.27 4.93
C HIS A 26 9.02 12.99 5.03
N ASP A 27 9.15 13.89 6.00
CA ASP A 27 10.32 14.76 6.17
C ASP A 27 11.62 13.98 6.41
N ASP A 28 11.52 12.77 6.95
CA ASP A 28 12.67 11.87 7.14
C ASP A 28 13.31 11.44 5.80
N PHE A 29 12.52 11.39 4.73
CA PHE A 29 12.95 10.91 3.41
C PHE A 29 13.06 12.02 2.37
N MET A 30 12.21 13.05 2.41
CA MET A 30 12.27 14.21 1.49
C MET A 30 12.33 13.83 -0.01
N ASN A 31 11.63 12.77 -0.42
CA ASN A 31 11.67 12.14 -1.75
C ASN A 31 13.04 11.56 -2.16
N ASP A 32 13.96 11.37 -1.22
CA ASP A 32 15.23 10.69 -1.42
C ASP A 32 15.02 9.17 -1.30
N TYR A 33 14.98 8.49 -2.45
CA TYR A 33 14.80 7.04 -2.51
C TYR A 33 16.02 6.24 -2.06
N ASP A 34 17.21 6.83 -2.02
CA ASP A 34 18.40 6.17 -1.47
C ASP A 34 18.30 6.13 0.06
N ARG A 35 17.83 7.22 0.69
CA ARG A 35 17.53 7.21 2.14
C ARG A 35 16.44 6.21 2.50
N LEU A 36 15.35 6.15 1.71
CA LEU A 36 14.30 5.16 1.93
C LEU A 36 14.85 3.74 1.79
N ALA A 37 15.68 3.48 0.78
CA ALA A 37 16.31 2.17 0.61
C ALA A 37 17.23 1.80 1.78
N LEU A 38 18.01 2.75 2.30
CA LEU A 38 18.85 2.55 3.49
C LEU A 38 18.00 2.21 4.72
N TYR A 39 16.93 2.98 4.97
CA TYR A 39 16.00 2.73 6.08
C TYR A 39 15.37 1.34 5.99
N LEU A 40 14.81 0.98 4.83
CA LEU A 40 14.21 -0.34 4.61
C LEU A 40 15.26 -1.46 4.69
N SER A 41 16.51 -1.19 4.31
CA SER A 41 17.60 -2.16 4.44
C SER A 41 17.93 -2.45 5.90
N ALA A 42 17.92 -1.41 6.73
CA ALA A 42 18.15 -1.53 8.17
C ALA A 42 17.00 -2.28 8.86
N ASP A 43 15.74 -1.97 8.56
CA ASP A 43 14.56 -2.64 9.16
C ASP A 43 14.44 -4.11 8.72
N SER A 44 14.74 -4.41 7.46
CA SER A 44 14.58 -5.77 6.90
C SER A 44 15.82 -6.67 7.02
N GLY A 45 16.98 -6.10 7.34
CA GLY A 45 18.28 -6.80 7.30
C GLY A 45 18.73 -7.23 5.91
N LYS A 46 18.10 -6.72 4.84
CA LYS A 46 18.39 -7.07 3.44
C LYS A 46 18.86 -5.84 2.68
N ASN A 47 19.89 -5.99 1.85
CA ASN A 47 20.36 -4.88 1.03
C ASN A 47 19.34 -4.50 -0.06
N ILE A 48 18.90 -3.24 -0.05
CA ILE A 48 17.97 -2.65 -1.01
C ILE A 48 18.67 -1.47 -1.71
N ASP A 49 18.46 -1.38 -3.01
CA ASP A 49 19.03 -0.33 -3.87
C ASP A 49 17.98 0.75 -4.13
N GLY A 50 18.33 2.03 -3.94
CA GLY A 50 17.42 3.16 -4.18
C GLY A 50 16.96 3.31 -5.63
N ARG A 51 17.76 2.83 -6.59
CA ARG A 51 17.33 2.72 -8.00
C ARG A 51 16.16 1.74 -8.14
N LYS A 52 16.16 0.64 -7.40
CA LYS A 52 15.03 -0.31 -7.39
C LYS A 52 13.78 0.33 -6.80
N ILE A 53 13.92 1.07 -5.70
CA ILE A 53 12.81 1.84 -5.10
C ILE A 53 12.25 2.87 -6.09
N THR A 54 13.12 3.55 -6.84
CA THR A 54 12.72 4.50 -7.89
C THR A 54 11.89 3.82 -8.99
N TYR A 55 12.30 2.65 -9.46
CA TYR A 55 11.51 1.91 -10.46
C TYR A 55 10.17 1.42 -9.89
N MET A 56 10.15 0.93 -8.65
CA MET A 56 8.92 0.53 -7.97
C MET A 56 7.97 1.71 -7.76
N SER A 57 8.46 2.91 -7.43
CA SER A 57 7.62 4.10 -7.23
C SER A 57 6.92 4.55 -8.52
N ARG A 58 7.53 4.26 -9.67
CA ARG A 58 6.98 4.52 -11.02
C ARG A 58 6.08 3.39 -11.54
N GLY A 59 5.95 2.29 -10.80
CA GLY A 59 5.24 1.10 -11.26
C GLY A 59 5.96 0.34 -12.38
N GLU A 60 7.28 0.50 -12.48
CA GLU A 60 8.13 -0.13 -13.52
C GLU A 60 8.83 -1.40 -13.01
N ALA A 61 8.73 -1.70 -11.71
CA ALA A 61 9.28 -2.89 -11.09
C ALA A 61 8.37 -3.40 -9.99
N TYR A 62 8.39 -4.72 -9.75
CA TYR A 62 7.61 -5.37 -8.71
C TYR A 62 8.43 -5.63 -7.44
N ALA A 63 7.83 -5.35 -6.29
CA ALA A 63 8.41 -5.69 -5.00
C ALA A 63 8.18 -7.18 -4.66
N LYS A 64 9.16 -7.80 -4.00
CA LYS A 64 8.95 -9.12 -3.38
C LYS A 64 8.03 -8.98 -2.17
N LYS A 65 7.27 -10.02 -1.83
CA LYS A 65 6.35 -10.02 -0.67
C LYS A 65 6.96 -9.46 0.62
N TRP A 66 8.19 -9.87 0.96
CA TRP A 66 8.86 -9.37 2.18
C TRP A 66 9.11 -7.86 2.15
N LEU A 67 9.39 -7.29 0.97
CA LEU A 67 9.62 -5.85 0.82
C LEU A 67 8.28 -5.10 0.87
N ILE A 68 7.21 -5.67 0.29
CA ILE A 68 5.86 -5.12 0.43
C ILE A 68 5.45 -5.06 1.90
N LEU A 69 5.73 -6.10 2.69
CA LEU A 69 5.44 -6.11 4.12
C LEU A 69 6.23 -5.03 4.89
N CYS A 70 7.51 -4.86 4.58
CA CYS A 70 8.35 -3.81 5.18
C CYS A 70 7.85 -2.41 4.79
N LEU A 71 7.48 -2.20 3.53
CA LEU A 71 6.86 -0.97 3.05
C LEU A 71 5.50 -0.72 3.72
N LEU A 72 4.65 -1.73 3.86
CA LEU A 72 3.35 -1.61 4.50
C LEU A 72 3.49 -1.20 5.97
N LYS A 73 4.34 -1.91 6.72
CA LYS A 73 4.67 -1.56 8.12
C LYS A 73 5.15 -0.11 8.21
N THR A 74 6.11 0.27 7.37
CA THR A 74 6.68 1.63 7.36
C THR A 74 5.61 2.68 7.05
N ALA A 75 4.79 2.46 6.01
CA ALA A 75 3.71 3.37 5.64
C ALA A 75 2.70 3.56 6.78
N LEU A 76 2.30 2.48 7.45
CA LEU A 76 1.39 2.51 8.59
C LEU A 76 1.96 3.31 9.78
N VAL A 77 3.26 3.13 10.08
CA VAL A 77 3.96 3.92 11.11
C VAL A 77 3.96 5.40 10.74
N TYR A 78 4.18 5.73 9.46
CA TYR A 78 4.09 7.09 8.92
C TYR A 78 2.67 7.53 8.55
N GLY A 79 1.65 6.93 9.18
CA GLY A 79 0.28 7.42 9.17
C GLY A 79 -0.55 7.11 7.92
N TRP A 80 -0.05 6.29 7.00
CA TRP A 80 -0.89 5.76 5.93
C TRP A 80 -1.96 4.84 6.52
N LEU A 81 -3.19 4.90 6.00
CA LEU A 81 -4.27 3.98 6.32
C LEU A 81 -4.97 3.55 5.03
N PRO A 82 -5.38 2.28 4.90
CA PRO A 82 -6.16 1.83 3.75
C PRO A 82 -7.53 2.48 3.76
N ASN A 83 -7.93 3.00 2.61
CA ASN A 83 -9.22 3.68 2.43
C ASN A 83 -10.00 3.20 1.20
N THR A 84 -9.36 2.52 0.25
CA THR A 84 -10.04 2.00 -0.94
C THR A 84 -10.23 0.47 -0.90
N PRO A 85 -11.24 -0.08 -1.60
CA PRO A 85 -11.37 -1.52 -1.78
C PRO A 85 -10.09 -2.16 -2.34
N GLU A 86 -9.39 -1.48 -3.25
CA GLU A 86 -8.14 -1.93 -3.85
C GLU A 86 -7.03 -2.07 -2.80
N ASP A 87 -6.87 -1.10 -1.89
CA ASP A 87 -5.89 -1.18 -0.80
C ASP A 87 -6.16 -2.39 0.09
N TRP A 88 -7.43 -2.57 0.49
CA TRP A 88 -7.84 -3.71 1.31
C TRP A 88 -7.60 -5.04 0.62
N MET A 89 -7.90 -5.15 -0.68
CA MET A 89 -7.60 -6.34 -1.49
C MET A 89 -6.09 -6.65 -1.47
N HIS A 90 -5.25 -5.63 -1.64
CA HIS A 90 -3.80 -5.79 -1.65
C HIS A 90 -3.25 -6.17 -0.27
N ILE A 91 -3.73 -5.56 0.80
CA ILE A 91 -3.37 -5.92 2.18
C ILE A 91 -3.72 -7.36 2.47
N ILE A 92 -4.98 -7.74 2.21
CA ILE A 92 -5.49 -9.07 2.47
C ILE A 92 -4.65 -10.11 1.70
N TRP A 93 -4.41 -9.90 0.41
CA TRP A 93 -3.61 -10.82 -0.39
C TRP A 93 -2.16 -10.89 0.12
N THR A 94 -1.58 -9.76 0.51
CA THR A 94 -0.21 -9.71 1.06
C THR A 94 -0.12 -10.48 2.37
N LEU A 95 -1.07 -10.31 3.29
CA LEU A 95 -1.04 -10.91 4.62
C LEU A 95 -1.43 -12.39 4.63
N THR A 96 -2.40 -12.79 3.81
CA THR A 96 -2.94 -14.16 3.79
C THR A 96 -2.35 -15.04 2.70
N GLY A 97 -1.81 -14.44 1.64
CA GLY A 97 -1.44 -15.15 0.41
C GLY A 97 -2.61 -15.63 -0.44
N LYS A 98 -3.87 -15.37 0.00
CA LYS A 98 -5.09 -15.79 -0.69
C LYS A 98 -5.76 -14.59 -1.33
N ARG A 99 -6.26 -14.77 -2.55
CA ARG A 99 -7.19 -13.83 -3.17
C ARG A 99 -8.58 -14.13 -2.60
N GLN A 100 -9.11 -13.24 -1.78
CA GLN A 100 -10.48 -13.30 -1.26
C GLN A 100 -11.23 -12.02 -1.63
N SER A 101 -12.56 -12.11 -1.62
CA SER A 101 -13.42 -10.93 -1.77
C SER A 101 -13.11 -9.94 -0.65
N VAL A 102 -13.06 -8.65 -0.98
CA VAL A 102 -13.02 -7.58 0.03
C VAL A 102 -14.39 -7.44 0.68
N TYR A 103 -15.47 -7.78 -0.01
CA TYR A 103 -16.84 -7.65 0.48
C TYR A 103 -17.31 -8.99 1.07
N GLY A 104 -16.99 -9.21 2.34
CA GLY A 104 -17.43 -10.38 3.11
C GLY A 104 -16.27 -11.23 3.63
N GLY A 105 -16.46 -11.78 4.83
CA GLY A 105 -15.46 -12.56 5.57
C GLY A 105 -15.12 -11.95 6.92
N ASP A 106 -14.51 -12.75 7.79
CA ASP A 106 -13.95 -12.28 9.05
C ASP A 106 -12.54 -11.73 8.82
N ASN A 107 -12.38 -10.43 9.04
CA ASN A 107 -11.11 -9.71 8.88
C ASN A 107 -10.42 -9.39 10.22
N THR A 108 -10.87 -9.96 11.34
CA THR A 108 -10.31 -9.71 12.68
C THR A 108 -8.79 -9.92 12.70
N LEU A 109 -8.31 -11.05 12.18
CA LEU A 109 -6.87 -11.34 12.06
C LEU A 109 -6.10 -10.36 11.17
N ILE A 110 -6.77 -9.68 10.23
CA ILE A 110 -6.16 -8.64 9.40
C ILE A 110 -5.98 -7.38 10.23
N TYR A 111 -7.00 -6.97 11.00
CA TYR A 111 -6.94 -5.81 11.87
C TYR A 111 -5.87 -5.97 12.95
N GLU A 112 -5.80 -7.13 13.60
CA GLU A 112 -4.73 -7.48 14.56
C GLU A 112 -3.34 -7.31 13.95
N LYS A 113 -3.11 -7.86 12.75
CA LYS A 113 -1.81 -7.73 12.07
C LYS A 113 -1.47 -6.30 11.70
N LEU A 114 -2.45 -5.51 11.27
CA LEU A 114 -2.24 -4.10 10.96
C LEU A 114 -1.99 -3.28 12.23
N ALA A 115 -2.67 -3.60 13.33
CA ALA A 115 -2.44 -3.03 14.65
C ALA A 115 -1.01 -3.30 15.12
N ASP A 116 -0.56 -4.55 15.06
CA ASP A 116 0.81 -4.95 15.39
C ASP A 116 1.86 -4.21 14.55
N MET A 117 1.63 -4.08 13.23
CA MET A 117 2.58 -3.38 12.34
C MET A 117 2.63 -1.87 12.58
N SER A 118 1.50 -1.27 12.94
CA SER A 118 1.34 0.19 13.03
C SER A 118 1.56 0.75 14.43
N GLY A 119 1.47 -0.10 15.47
CA GLY A 119 1.37 0.32 16.87
C GLY A 119 0.06 1.04 17.21
N LYS A 120 -0.97 0.92 16.36
CA LYS A 120 -2.30 1.53 16.57
C LYS A 120 -3.31 0.47 17.04
N PRO A 121 -4.39 0.86 17.73
CA PRO A 121 -5.45 -0.07 18.11
C PRO A 121 -6.16 -0.68 16.88
N GLU A 122 -6.59 -1.94 17.00
CA GLU A 122 -7.33 -2.69 15.96
C GLU A 122 -8.59 -1.96 15.48
N CYS A 123 -9.31 -1.30 16.41
CA CYS A 123 -10.54 -0.60 16.10
C CYS A 123 -10.37 0.51 15.05
N VAL A 124 -9.16 1.07 14.90
CA VAL A 124 -8.86 2.04 13.83
C VAL A 124 -9.01 1.40 12.45
N PHE A 125 -8.54 0.16 12.29
CA PHE A 125 -8.59 -0.56 11.02
C PHE A 125 -9.99 -1.10 10.73
N GLU A 126 -10.69 -1.56 11.77
CA GLU A 126 -12.08 -1.96 11.66
C GLU A 126 -12.96 -0.79 11.22
N GLN A 127 -12.80 0.39 11.83
CA GLN A 127 -13.53 1.60 11.44
C GLN A 127 -13.23 2.00 9.99
N LYS A 128 -11.94 2.01 9.59
CA LYS A 128 -11.55 2.33 8.21
C LYS A 128 -12.12 1.36 7.18
N TYR A 129 -12.20 0.08 7.52
CA TYR A 129 -12.82 -0.91 6.67
C TYR A 129 -14.34 -0.69 6.56
N ALA A 130 -15.01 -0.42 7.69
CA ALA A 130 -16.44 -0.12 7.71
C ALA A 130 -16.80 1.14 6.92
N GLU A 131 -16.02 2.22 7.05
CA GLU A 131 -16.14 3.45 6.26
C GLU A 131 -16.06 3.16 4.75
N MET A 132 -15.03 2.41 4.33
CA MET A 132 -14.85 2.00 2.93
C MET A 132 -16.05 1.21 2.39
N LEU A 133 -16.62 0.30 3.19
CA LEU A 133 -17.80 -0.47 2.80
C LEU A 133 -19.04 0.43 2.61
N GLN A 134 -19.23 1.42 3.48
CA GLN A 134 -20.33 2.38 3.36
C GLN A 134 -20.19 3.22 2.09
N GLU A 135 -19.01 3.79 1.85
CA GLU A 135 -18.74 4.60 0.66
C GLU A 135 -18.94 3.81 -0.65
N SER A 136 -18.58 2.52 -0.64
CA SER A 136 -18.74 1.64 -1.81
C SER A 136 -20.20 1.29 -2.11
N GLN A 137 -21.08 1.23 -1.08
CA GLN A 137 -22.51 0.95 -1.27
C GLN A 137 -23.34 2.16 -1.73
N TYR A 138 -22.87 3.38 -1.44
CA TYR A 138 -23.53 4.62 -1.89
C TYR A 138 -23.05 5.11 -3.27
N GLY A 139 -22.09 4.41 -3.88
CA GLY A 139 -21.44 4.79 -5.15
C GLY A 139 -22.04 4.20 -6.44
N GLU A 140 -23.15 3.46 -6.40
CA GLU A 140 -23.87 3.05 -7.62
C GLU A 140 -24.92 4.11 -8.01
N PRO A 141 -24.65 4.99 -9.01
CA PRO A 141 -25.76 5.51 -9.78
C PRO A 141 -26.35 4.36 -10.60
N LYS A 142 -27.65 4.12 -10.42
CA LYS A 142 -28.46 3.35 -11.37
C LYS A 142 -28.35 3.91 -12.78
#